data_AF-A0A535P3X0-F1
#
_entry.id   AF-A0A535P3X0-F1
#
_cell.length_a   1.000
_cell.length_b   1.000
_cell.length_c   1.000
_cell.angle_alpha   90.00
_cell.angle_beta   90.00
_cell.angle_gamma   90.00
#
_symmetry.space_group_name_H-M   'P 1'
#
loop_
_entity.id
_entity.type
_entity.pdbx_description
1 polymer ?
#
loop_
_entity_poly.entity_id
_entity_poly.type
_entity_poly.pdbx_seq_one_letter_code
_entity_poly.pdbx_strand_id
1 'polypeptide(L)'
;SPTVQVHRLIRPQFERLFQSVAAEGLWDAIQPVSGPFVFRNIAGSTHLSMHAFGLAIDINPDVFAQRQNRVFPDPFVVEIFQDHGFHWGIFFPTPDPMHFQFATGT
;
A
#
# COMPACT_ATOMS: atom_id res chain seq x y z
N SER A 1 -15.80 4.92 -6.82
CA SER A 1 -14.53 4.42 -6.24
C SER A 1 -14.07 3.21 -7.03
N PRO A 2 -12.76 3.00 -7.24
CA PRO A 2 -12.27 1.80 -7.92
C PRO A 2 -12.68 0.54 -7.16
N THR A 3 -13.01 -0.52 -7.89
CA THR A 3 -13.29 -1.83 -7.31
C THR A 3 -11.98 -2.53 -7.00
N VAL A 4 -11.50 -2.43 -5.75
CA VAL A 4 -10.36 -3.22 -5.26
C VAL A 4 -10.84 -4.49 -4.55
N GLN A 5 -10.15 -5.60 -4.78
CA GLN A 5 -10.34 -6.84 -4.03
C GLN A 5 -9.46 -6.81 -2.78
N VAL A 6 -10.08 -6.79 -1.60
CA VAL A 6 -9.43 -6.68 -0.28
C VAL A 6 -10.03 -7.70 0.68
N HIS A 7 -9.32 -8.02 1.77
CA HIS A 7 -9.85 -8.90 2.80
C HIS A 7 -11.12 -8.33 3.43
N ARG A 8 -12.14 -9.17 3.64
CA ARG A 8 -13.46 -8.74 4.13
C ARG A 8 -13.39 -7.93 5.43
N LEU A 9 -12.52 -8.32 6.36
CA LEU A 9 -12.41 -7.65 7.67
C LEU A 9 -11.84 -6.24 7.60
N ILE A 10 -11.02 -5.91 6.59
CA ILE A 10 -10.40 -4.58 6.47
C ILE A 10 -10.98 -3.74 5.34
N ARG A 11 -11.97 -4.27 4.61
CA ARG A 11 -12.70 -3.50 3.59
C ARG A 11 -13.18 -2.13 4.09
N PRO A 12 -13.80 -2.00 5.29
CA PRO A 12 -14.20 -0.69 5.78
C PRO A 12 -13.02 0.27 6.00
N GLN A 13 -11.83 -0.25 6.31
CA GLN A 13 -10.64 0.59 6.51
C GLN A 13 -10.08 1.09 5.18
N PHE A 14 -10.06 0.25 4.14
CA PHE A 14 -9.74 0.68 2.77
C PHE A 14 -10.73 1.71 2.23
N GLU A 15 -12.04 1.53 2.50
CA GLU A 15 -13.06 2.50 2.12
C GLU A 15 -12.84 3.85 2.80
N ARG A 16 -12.54 3.85 4.11
CA ARG A 16 -12.17 5.08 4.84
C ARG A 16 -10.90 5.72 4.29
N LEU A 17 -9.85 4.94 4.02
CA LEU A 17 -8.60 5.45 3.45
C LEU A 17 -8.85 6.18 2.13
N PHE A 18 -9.58 5.55 1.21
CA PHE A 18 -9.87 6.16 -0.09
C PHE A 18 -10.80 7.37 0.00
N GLN A 19 -11.71 7.40 0.99
CA GLN A 19 -12.49 8.60 1.27
C GLN A 19 -11.61 9.76 1.73
N SER A 20 -10.68 9.53 2.66
CA SER A 20 -9.73 10.55 3.11
C SER A 20 -8.83 11.03 1.97
N VAL A 21 -8.23 10.11 1.20
CA VAL A 21 -7.42 10.46 0.02
C VAL A 21 -8.19 11.34 -0.97
N ALA A 22 -9.47 11.01 -1.23
CA ALA A 22 -10.30 11.80 -2.13
C ALA A 22 -10.67 13.17 -1.53
N ALA A 23 -10.96 13.23 -0.23
CA ALA A 23 -11.29 14.48 0.47
C ALA A 23 -10.11 15.47 0.47
N GLU A 24 -8.89 14.95 0.58
CA GLU A 24 -7.65 15.73 0.54
C GLU A 24 -7.16 16.04 -0.89
N GLY A 25 -7.87 15.59 -1.93
CA GLY A 25 -7.46 15.83 -3.32
C GLY A 25 -6.20 15.06 -3.76
N LEU A 26 -5.82 14.00 -3.04
CA LEU A 26 -4.59 13.23 -3.26
C LEU A 26 -4.77 12.08 -4.27
N TRP A 27 -5.92 11.95 -4.92
CA TRP A 27 -6.24 10.78 -5.73
C TRP A 27 -5.23 10.54 -6.86
N ASP A 28 -4.80 11.60 -7.54
CA ASP A 28 -3.81 11.52 -8.62
C ASP A 28 -2.39 11.25 -8.09
N ALA A 29 -2.10 11.70 -6.87
CA ALA A 29 -0.79 11.52 -6.23
C ALA A 29 -0.49 10.06 -5.87
N ILE A 30 -1.49 9.18 -5.84
CA ILE A 30 -1.32 7.75 -5.53
C ILE A 30 -1.40 6.83 -6.76
N GLN A 31 -1.54 7.37 -7.98
CA GLN A 31 -1.72 6.57 -9.19
C GLN A 31 -0.41 6.27 -9.94
N PRO A 32 -0.26 5.08 -10.54
CA PRO A 32 -1.23 3.99 -10.53
C PRO A 32 -1.26 3.25 -9.18
N VAL A 33 -2.44 2.76 -8.81
CA VAL A 33 -2.59 1.83 -7.69
C VAL A 33 -2.48 0.40 -8.22
N SER A 34 -1.58 -0.39 -7.65
CA SER A 34 -1.52 -1.83 -7.90
C SER A 34 -2.21 -2.61 -6.76
N GLY A 35 -2.99 -3.59 -7.20
CA GLY A 35 -4.12 -4.16 -6.48
C GLY A 35 -3.79 -4.71 -5.09
N PRO A 36 -4.72 -4.59 -4.13
CA PRO A 36 -4.52 -5.17 -2.81
C PRO A 36 -4.47 -6.70 -2.79
N PHE A 37 -5.21 -7.39 -3.66
CA PHE A 37 -5.18 -8.85 -3.75
C PHE A 37 -4.40 -9.36 -4.96
N VAL A 38 -3.22 -9.91 -4.71
CA VAL A 38 -2.38 -10.63 -5.70
C VAL A 38 -1.80 -11.85 -4.99
N PHE A 39 -2.25 -13.05 -5.35
CA PHE A 39 -1.73 -14.28 -4.76
C PHE A 39 -0.32 -14.58 -5.29
N ARG A 40 0.70 -14.19 -4.52
CA ARG A 40 2.12 -14.41 -4.83
C ARG A 40 2.98 -14.47 -3.56
N ASN A 41 4.17 -15.06 -3.69
CA ASN A 41 5.23 -14.88 -2.71
C ASN A 41 5.89 -13.51 -2.85
N ILE A 42 6.58 -13.07 -1.80
CA ILE A 42 7.50 -11.94 -1.87
C ILE A 42 8.63 -12.24 -2.87
N ALA A 43 9.03 -11.26 -3.66
CA ALA A 43 10.06 -11.44 -4.69
C ALA A 43 11.38 -11.95 -4.08
N GLY A 44 11.83 -13.14 -4.52
CA GLY A 44 13.02 -13.80 -4.00
C GLY A 44 12.83 -14.51 -2.66
N SER A 45 11.59 -14.80 -2.25
CA SER A 45 11.24 -15.46 -0.99
C SER A 45 10.28 -16.64 -1.20
N THR A 46 10.18 -17.53 -0.22
CA THR A 46 9.15 -18.59 -0.13
C THR A 46 7.95 -18.19 0.72
N HIS A 47 7.99 -17.01 1.36
CA HIS A 47 6.89 -16.48 2.16
C HIS A 47 5.85 -15.79 1.27
N LEU A 48 4.57 -15.96 1.61
CA LEU A 48 3.48 -15.23 0.98
C LEU A 48 3.65 -13.73 1.20
N SER A 49 3.12 -12.94 0.27
CA SER A 49 3.04 -11.48 0.43
C SER A 49 1.74 -11.11 1.15
N MET A 50 1.73 -9.96 1.84
CA MET A 50 0.48 -9.36 2.34
C MET A 50 -0.56 -9.08 1.23
N HIS A 51 -0.12 -8.93 -0.02
CA HIS A 51 -1.04 -8.90 -1.16
C HIS A 51 -1.80 -10.21 -1.35
N ALA A 52 -1.22 -11.37 -1.01
CA ALA A 52 -1.90 -12.66 -1.13
C ALA A 52 -3.09 -12.79 -0.16
N PHE A 53 -3.12 -11.95 0.89
CA PHE A 53 -4.21 -11.90 1.85
C PHE A 53 -5.17 -10.73 1.61
N GLY A 54 -4.90 -9.85 0.63
CA GLY A 54 -5.70 -8.65 0.41
C GLY A 54 -5.52 -7.61 1.52
N LEU A 55 -4.33 -7.55 2.14
CA LEU A 55 -3.98 -6.72 3.29
C LEU A 55 -2.97 -5.61 2.99
N ALA A 56 -2.54 -5.49 1.73
CA ALA A 56 -1.57 -4.49 1.29
C ALA A 56 -2.06 -3.71 0.07
N ILE A 57 -1.34 -2.68 -0.34
CA ILE A 57 -1.60 -1.88 -1.53
C ILE A 57 -0.29 -1.25 -1.97
N ASP A 58 -0.05 -1.23 -3.28
CA ASP A 58 1.10 -0.54 -3.85
C ASP A 58 0.60 0.73 -4.55
N ILE A 59 1.24 1.88 -4.28
CA ILE A 59 0.93 3.15 -4.95
C ILE A 59 2.15 3.63 -5.74
N ASN A 60 1.93 4.17 -6.95
CA ASN A 60 2.98 4.63 -7.85
C ASN A 60 4.12 3.59 -8.11
N PRO A 61 3.81 2.29 -8.38
CA PRO A 61 4.84 1.24 -8.51
C PRO A 61 5.86 1.51 -9.61
N ASP A 62 5.49 2.26 -10.66
CA ASP A 62 6.40 2.63 -11.75
C ASP A 62 7.48 3.64 -11.32
N VAL A 63 7.23 4.37 -10.23
CA VAL A 63 8.09 5.45 -9.71
C VAL A 63 8.86 5.02 -8.45
N PHE A 64 8.22 4.21 -7.60
CA PHE A 64 8.71 3.80 -6.28
C PHE A 64 8.88 2.28 -6.18
N ALA A 65 9.57 1.69 -7.16
CA ALA A 65 9.79 0.25 -7.21
C ALA A 65 10.50 -0.28 -5.95
N GLN A 66 10.24 -1.54 -5.63
CA GLN A 66 10.89 -2.26 -4.54
C GLN A 66 12.43 -2.18 -4.63
N ARG A 67 13.09 -2.25 -3.46
CA ARG A 67 14.54 -2.13 -3.24
C ARG A 67 15.11 -0.73 -3.48
N GLN A 68 14.24 0.28 -3.53
CA GLN A 68 14.65 1.69 -3.59
C GLN A 68 14.42 2.36 -2.24
N ASN A 69 15.33 3.23 -1.83
CA ASN A 69 15.13 4.09 -0.66
C ASN A 69 14.58 5.47 -1.10
N ARG A 70 13.42 5.46 -1.77
CA ARG A 70 12.83 6.67 -2.37
C ARG A 70 11.62 7.10 -1.55
N VAL A 71 11.70 8.28 -0.95
CA VAL A 71 10.63 8.87 -0.14
C VAL A 71 9.63 9.61 -1.04
N PHE A 72 8.34 9.56 -0.71
CA PHE A 72 7.33 10.36 -1.40
C PHE A 72 7.65 11.86 -1.25
N PRO A 73 7.62 12.65 -2.34
CA PRO A 73 7.88 14.09 -2.26
C PRO A 73 6.89 14.84 -1.36
N ASP A 74 5.63 14.40 -1.36
CA ASP A 74 4.60 14.87 -0.46
C ASP A 74 4.47 13.91 0.73
N PRO A 75 4.94 14.28 1.94
CA PRO A 75 4.84 13.42 3.11
C PRO A 75 3.39 13.18 3.54
N PHE A 76 2.44 14.05 3.16
CA PHE A 76 1.04 13.91 3.53
C PHE A 76 0.39 12.65 2.94
N VAL A 77 0.87 12.20 1.77
CA VAL A 77 0.49 10.90 1.19
C VAL A 77 0.88 9.74 2.11
N VAL A 78 2.01 9.83 2.81
CA VAL A 78 2.41 8.77 3.75
C VAL A 78 1.61 8.88 5.04
N GLU A 79 1.45 10.09 5.56
CA GLU A 79 0.71 10.37 6.81
C GLU A 79 -0.72 9.84 6.73
N ILE A 80 -1.44 10.09 5.64
CA ILE A 80 -2.83 9.61 5.49
C ILE A 80 -2.92 8.08 5.50
N PHE A 81 -1.92 7.35 4.98
CA PHE A 81 -1.91 5.89 5.07
C PHE A 81 -1.62 5.43 6.50
N GLN A 82 -0.68 6.08 7.19
CA GLN A 82 -0.31 5.76 8.57
C GLN A 82 -1.43 6.07 9.57
N ASP A 83 -2.14 7.18 9.41
CA ASP A 83 -3.33 7.53 10.20
C ASP A 83 -4.45 6.50 10.04
N HIS A 84 -4.49 5.84 8.88
CA HIS A 84 -5.39 4.74 8.60
C HIS A 84 -4.82 3.37 9.01
N GLY A 85 -3.71 3.32 9.74
CA GLY A 85 -3.12 2.11 10.31
C GLY A 85 -2.30 1.28 9.34
N PHE A 86 -1.93 1.81 8.18
CA PHE A 86 -1.02 1.13 7.26
C PHE A 86 0.44 1.41 7.61
N HIS A 87 1.25 0.35 7.58
CA HIS A 87 2.69 0.41 7.72
C HIS A 87 3.35 0.60 6.36
N TRP A 88 4.29 1.53 6.28
CA TRP A 88 5.00 1.84 5.05
C TRP A 88 6.23 0.94 4.86
N GLY A 89 6.34 0.31 3.70
CA GLY A 89 7.40 -0.64 3.35
C GLY A 89 8.79 -0.03 3.22
N ILE A 90 8.94 1.30 3.22
CA ILE A 90 10.26 1.96 3.27
C ILE A 90 11.08 1.49 4.49
N PHE A 91 10.41 1.11 5.59
CA PHE A 91 11.05 0.74 6.84
C PHE A 91 11.42 -0.74 6.93
N PHE A 92 11.17 -1.53 5.87
CA PHE A 92 11.58 -2.92 5.83
C PHE A 92 13.10 -3.08 5.65
N PRO A 93 13.69 -4.23 6.03
CA PRO A 93 15.11 -4.50 5.79
C PRO A 93 15.52 -4.38 4.32
N THR A 94 14.60 -4.74 3.41
CA THR A 94 14.68 -4.40 1.99
C THR A 94 13.58 -3.38 1.70
N PRO A 95 13.93 -2.08 1.54
CA PRO A 95 12.93 -1.02 1.38
C PRO A 95 11.99 -1.27 0.21
N ASP A 96 10.71 -1.01 0.42
CA ASP A 96 9.66 -1.13 -0.60
C ASP A 96 8.76 0.11 -0.58
N PRO A 97 9.17 1.21 -1.25
CA PRO A 97 8.56 2.51 -1.07
C PRO A 97 7.16 2.64 -1.66
N MET A 98 6.80 1.84 -2.65
CA MET A 98 5.41 1.77 -3.15
C MET A 98 4.46 1.08 -2.15
N HIS A 99 4.98 0.27 -1.22
CA HIS A 99 4.21 -0.73 -0.49
C HIS A 99 3.65 -0.22 0.84
N PHE A 100 2.36 -0.44 1.07
CA PHE A 100 1.67 -0.17 2.33
C PHE A 100 0.87 -1.39 2.79
N GLN A 101 1.06 -1.85 4.03
CA GLN A 101 0.36 -3.04 4.57
C GLN A 101 -0.31 -2.78 5.92
N PHE A 102 -1.50 -3.34 6.13
CA PHE A 102 -2.28 -3.12 7.36
C PHE A 102 -1.86 -4.01 8.54
N ALA A 103 -1.33 -5.21 8.26
CA ALA A 103 -0.80 -6.12 9.26
C ALA A 103 0.72 -6.14 9.21
N THR A 104 1.40 -6.45 10.32
CA THR A 104 2.86 -6.64 10.35
C THR A 104 3.23 -8.09 10.04
N GLY A 105 4.30 -8.31 9.27
CA GLY A 105 4.81 -9.64 8.91
C GLY A 105 4.84 -9.91 7.41
N THR A 106 5.10 -11.16 7.05
CA THR A 106 5.14 -11.68 5.68
C THR A 106 4.23 -12.89 5.55
#